data_AF-A0A847MFN9-F1
#
_entry.id   AF-A0A847MFN9-F1
#
_cell.length_a   1.000
_cell.length_b   1.000
_cell.length_c   1.000
_cell.angle_alpha   90.00
_cell.angle_beta   90.00
_cell.angle_gamma   90.00
#
_symmetry.space_group_name_H-M   'P 1'
#
loop_
_entity.id
_entity.type
_entity.pdbx_description
1 polymer ?
#
loop_
_entity_poly.entity_id
_entity_poly.type
_entity_poly.pdbx_seq_one_letter_code
_entity_poly.pdbx_strand_id
1 'polypeptide(L)'
;SLIIGYLAFSVPVGVWLLRGFFIGIPKELEEAAQIDGCSQLQAFWKIVVPLVRPGIGATAAYILFLTWQEFMFALTFITSQDKRTLPVGIFDFVSQYETNWGNLMAASVLICIPVFILFLFVQKQLVGGLTQGAVKG
;
A
#
# COMPACT_ATOMS: atom_id res chain seq x y z
N SER A 1 -9.71 -11.39 -12.72
CA SER A 1 -10.82 -10.69 -12.05
C SER A 1 -10.40 -10.11 -10.70
N LEU A 2 -9.75 -10.87 -9.82
CA LEU A 2 -9.38 -10.42 -8.46
C LEU A 2 -8.64 -9.07 -8.42
N ILE A 3 -7.61 -8.87 -9.26
CA ILE A 3 -6.84 -7.62 -9.31
C ILE A 3 -7.74 -6.41 -9.60
N ILE A 4 -8.73 -6.56 -10.49
CA ILE A 4 -9.68 -5.49 -10.82
C ILE A 4 -10.55 -5.15 -9.61
N GLY A 5 -10.99 -6.17 -8.85
CA GLY A 5 -11.69 -6.00 -7.59
C GLY A 5 -10.86 -5.21 -6.57
N TYR A 6 -9.58 -5.54 -6.44
CA TYR A 6 -8.66 -4.79 -5.58
C TYR A 6 -8.46 -3.35 -6.03
N LEU A 7 -8.31 -3.10 -7.33
CA LEU A 7 -8.18 -1.74 -7.88
C LEU A 7 -9.42 -0.88 -7.59
N ALA A 8 -10.62 -1.45 -7.63
CA ALA A 8 -11.85 -0.72 -7.36
C ALA A 8 -11.88 -0.06 -5.97
N PHE A 9 -11.25 -0.67 -4.96
CA PHE A 9 -11.18 -0.14 -3.59
C PHE A 9 -9.85 0.56 -3.29
N SER A 10 -8.73 0.01 -3.78
CA SER A 10 -7.40 0.56 -3.48
C SER A 10 -7.13 1.89 -4.18
N VAL A 11 -7.66 2.11 -5.40
CA VAL A 11 -7.41 3.35 -6.15
C VAL A 11 -8.03 4.58 -5.46
N PRO A 12 -9.32 4.60 -5.07
CA PRO A 12 -9.89 5.75 -4.35
C PRO A 12 -9.12 6.10 -3.07
N VAL A 13 -8.75 5.08 -2.29
CA VAL A 13 -7.97 5.24 -1.06
C VAL A 13 -6.57 5.77 -1.36
N GLY A 14 -5.90 5.24 -2.38
CA GLY A 14 -4.59 5.69 -2.82
C GLY A 14 -4.60 7.14 -3.29
N VAL A 15 -5.60 7.53 -4.08
CA VAL A 15 -5.78 8.93 -4.52
C VAL A 15 -6.01 9.85 -3.33
N TRP A 16 -6.82 9.44 -2.37
CA TRP A 16 -7.08 10.23 -1.16
C TRP A 16 -5.82 10.43 -0.31
N LEU A 17 -5.04 9.38 -0.09
CA LEU A 17 -3.77 9.45 0.64
C LEU A 17 -2.74 10.32 -0.08
N LEU A 18 -2.51 10.07 -1.38
CA LEU A 18 -1.58 10.85 -2.19
C LEU A 18 -1.97 12.32 -2.23
N ARG A 19 -3.26 12.64 -2.36
CA ARG A 19 -3.74 14.03 -2.31
C ARG A 19 -3.30 14.75 -1.05
N GLY A 20 -3.28 14.07 0.10
CA GLY A 20 -2.77 14.62 1.36
C GLY A 20 -1.31 15.07 1.25
N PHE A 21 -0.46 14.30 0.57
CA PHE A 21 0.93 14.67 0.33
C PHE A 21 1.09 15.78 -0.73
N PHE A 22 0.31 15.73 -1.80
CA PHE A 22 0.37 16.74 -2.87
C PHE A 22 -0.04 18.14 -2.40
N ILE A 23 -1.01 18.26 -1.48
CA ILE A 23 -1.45 19.56 -0.94
C ILE A 23 -0.34 20.25 -0.14
N GLY A 24 0.61 19.49 0.41
CA GLY A 24 1.75 20.04 1.13
C GLY A 24 2.81 20.69 0.23
N ILE A 25 2.74 20.51 -1.09
CA ILE A 25 3.74 21.04 -2.03
C ILE A 25 3.36 22.47 -2.44
N PRO A 26 4.26 23.47 -2.23
CA PRO A 26 4.07 24.82 -2.71
C PRO A 26 3.95 24.86 -4.25
N LYS A 27 2.94 25.55 -4.79
CA LYS A 27 2.72 25.66 -6.23
C LYS A 27 3.82 26.46 -6.93
N GLU A 28 4.47 27.34 -6.18
CA GLU A 28 5.57 28.21 -6.62
C GLU A 28 6.75 27.39 -7.16
N LEU A 29 6.94 26.15 -6.69
CA LEU A 29 7.97 25.25 -7.21
C LEU A 29 7.68 24.79 -8.65
N GLU A 30 6.40 24.56 -8.98
CA GLU A 30 5.99 24.19 -10.34
C GLU A 30 6.08 25.41 -11.26
N GLU A 31 5.65 26.58 -10.79
CA GLU A 31 5.73 27.84 -11.53
C GLU A 31 7.18 28.26 -11.82
N ALA A 32 8.09 28.12 -10.84
CA ALA A 32 9.51 28.38 -11.04
C ALA A 32 10.11 27.49 -12.13
N ALA A 33 9.78 26.19 -12.12
CA ALA A 33 10.25 25.27 -13.15
C ALA A 33 9.69 25.61 -14.54
N GLN A 34 8.47 26.15 -14.63
CA GLN A 34 7.89 26.63 -15.89
C GLN A 34 8.58 27.90 -16.40
N ILE A 35 8.96 28.82 -15.50
CA ILE A 35 9.79 29.99 -15.84
C ILE A 35 11.16 29.55 -16.38
N ASP A 36 11.73 28.48 -15.83
CA ASP A 36 12.98 27.86 -16.30
C ASP A 36 12.82 27.07 -17.64
N GLY A 37 11.63 27.11 -18.24
CA GLY A 37 11.35 26.53 -19.56
C GLY A 37 10.83 25.08 -19.53
N CYS A 38 10.49 24.52 -18.36
CA CYS A 38 9.80 23.23 -18.32
C CYS A 38 8.34 23.37 -18.78
N SER A 39 7.83 22.39 -19.53
CA SER A 39 6.38 22.27 -19.70
C SER A 39 5.71 21.82 -18.40
N GLN A 40 4.40 22.04 -18.25
CA GLN A 40 3.65 21.63 -17.06
C GLN A 40 3.84 20.14 -16.71
N LEU A 41 3.78 19.26 -17.72
CA LEU A 41 4.00 17.83 -17.52
C LEU A 41 5.44 17.53 -17.08
N GLN A 42 6.42 18.26 -17.60
CA GLN A 42 7.83 18.11 -17.19
C GLN A 42 8.05 18.59 -15.75
N ALA A 43 7.47 19.73 -15.37
CA ALA A 43 7.53 20.25 -14.00
C ALA A 43 6.91 19.26 -13.00
N PHE A 44 5.76 18.67 -13.35
CA PHE A 44 5.14 17.61 -12.54
C PHE A 44 6.09 16.41 -12.33
N TRP A 45 6.63 15.82 -13.40
CA TRP A 45 7.46 14.62 -13.27
C TRP A 45 8.85 14.87 -12.70
N LYS A 46 9.45 16.05 -12.94
CA LYS A 46 10.82 16.37 -12.50
C LYS A 46 10.89 17.03 -11.13
N ILE A 47 9.86 17.76 -10.72
CA ILE A 47 9.84 18.52 -9.46
C ILE A 47 8.85 17.89 -8.48
N VAL A 48 7.57 17.83 -8.85
CA VAL A 48 6.50 17.42 -7.93
C VAL A 48 6.62 15.94 -7.56
N VAL A 49 6.76 15.04 -8.53
CA VAL A 49 6.81 13.59 -8.27
C VAL A 49 8.00 13.20 -7.36
N PRO A 50 9.23 13.69 -7.58
CA PRO A 50 10.35 13.45 -6.66
C PRO A 50 10.10 13.93 -5.23
N LEU A 51 9.42 15.07 -5.06
CA LEU A 51 9.06 15.60 -3.74
C LEU A 51 8.02 14.74 -3.02
N VAL A 52 7.06 14.14 -3.76
CA VAL A 52 6.04 13.24 -3.19
C VAL A 52 6.53 11.79 -3.05
N ARG A 53 7.73 11.43 -3.51
CA ARG A 53 8.29 10.06 -3.37
C ARG A 53 8.09 9.40 -1.99
N PRO A 54 8.36 10.06 -0.84
CA PRO A 54 8.07 9.47 0.47
C PRO A 54 6.58 9.18 0.68
N GLY A 55 5.69 10.05 0.20
CA GLY A 55 4.24 9.85 0.24
C GLY A 55 3.75 8.73 -0.68
N ILE A 56 4.38 8.57 -1.85
CA ILE A 56 4.14 7.42 -2.75
C ILE A 56 4.53 6.12 -2.04
N GLY A 57 5.70 6.09 -1.40
CA GLY A 57 6.16 4.92 -0.64
C GLY A 57 5.20 4.54 0.49
N ALA A 58 4.78 5.52 1.30
CA ALA A 58 3.82 5.31 2.39
C ALA A 58 2.45 4.82 1.88
N THR A 59 1.94 5.42 0.80
CA THR A 59 0.66 5.02 0.19
C THR A 59 0.73 3.62 -0.39
N ALA A 60 1.80 3.29 -1.12
CA ALA A 60 2.01 1.97 -1.70
C ALA A 60 2.09 0.89 -0.61
N ALA A 61 2.81 1.16 0.47
CA ALA A 61 2.88 0.26 1.61
C ALA A 61 1.50 0.04 2.25
N TYR A 62 0.73 1.10 2.46
CA TYR A 62 -0.61 0.99 3.02
C TYR A 62 -1.55 0.15 2.14
N ILE A 63 -1.54 0.37 0.81
CA ILE A 63 -2.33 -0.42 -0.13
C ILE A 63 -1.88 -1.88 -0.17
N LEU A 64 -0.56 -2.13 -0.10
CA LEU A 64 -0.02 -3.48 -0.05
C LEU A 64 -0.48 -4.19 1.22
N PHE A 65 -0.41 -3.52 2.38
CA PHE A 65 -0.91 -4.06 3.64
C PHE A 65 -2.40 -4.43 3.56
N LEU A 66 -3.24 -3.53 3.04
CA LEU A 66 -4.67 -3.79 2.86
C LEU A 66 -4.93 -4.99 1.94
N THR A 67 -4.22 -5.05 0.81
CA THR A 67 -4.42 -6.08 -0.21
C THR A 67 -3.86 -7.43 0.24
N TRP A 68 -2.77 -7.44 1.02
CA TRP A 68 -2.15 -8.64 1.56
C TRP A 68 -3.04 -9.36 2.57
N GLN A 69 -3.72 -8.58 3.42
CA GLN A 69 -4.63 -9.10 4.45
C GLN A 69 -6.03 -9.41 3.90
N GLU A 70 -6.27 -9.13 2.62
CA GLU A 70 -7.57 -9.27 2.01
C GLU A 70 -7.93 -10.76 1.83
N PHE A 71 -9.09 -11.13 2.36
CA PHE A 71 -9.57 -12.51 2.39
C PHE A 71 -10.85 -12.74 1.55
N MET A 72 -11.82 -11.83 1.62
CA MET A 72 -13.17 -12.04 1.10
C MET A 72 -13.23 -12.03 -0.43
N PHE A 73 -12.58 -11.06 -1.09
CA PHE A 73 -12.48 -11.02 -2.54
C PHE A 73 -11.64 -12.20 -3.04
N ALA A 74 -10.53 -12.52 -2.39
CA ALA A 74 -9.73 -13.69 -2.76
C ALA A 74 -10.54 -14.99 -2.69
N LEU A 75 -11.28 -15.23 -1.59
CA LEU A 75 -12.14 -16.40 -1.42
C LEU A 75 -13.26 -16.46 -2.47
N THR A 76 -13.82 -15.31 -2.84
CA THR A 76 -14.96 -15.25 -3.77
C THR A 76 -14.54 -15.38 -5.24
N PHE A 77 -13.44 -14.74 -5.64
CA PHE A 77 -13.04 -14.65 -7.04
C PHE A 77 -12.02 -15.72 -7.48
N ILE A 78 -11.36 -16.40 -6.54
CA ILE A 78 -10.42 -17.50 -6.84
C ILE A 78 -11.07 -18.84 -6.54
N THR A 79 -11.29 -19.64 -7.59
CA THR A 79 -11.81 -21.00 -7.48
C THR A 79 -10.72 -22.07 -7.64
N SER A 80 -9.63 -21.78 -8.37
CA SER A 80 -8.49 -22.69 -8.57
C SER A 80 -7.54 -22.68 -7.36
N GLN A 81 -7.18 -23.86 -6.85
CA GLN A 81 -6.35 -23.99 -5.65
C GLN A 81 -4.93 -23.43 -5.85
N ASP A 82 -4.38 -23.62 -7.05
CA ASP A 82 -3.10 -23.13 -7.55
C ASP A 82 -2.99 -21.58 -7.63
N LYS A 83 -4.11 -20.87 -7.49
CA LYS A 83 -4.15 -19.39 -7.52
C LYS A 83 -4.57 -18.76 -6.20
N ARG A 84 -4.80 -19.57 -5.16
CA ARG A 84 -5.25 -19.07 -3.85
C ARG A 84 -4.20 -18.18 -3.21
N THR A 85 -4.65 -17.09 -2.61
CA THR A 85 -3.80 -16.24 -1.78
C THR A 85 -3.46 -16.96 -0.48
N LEU A 86 -2.33 -16.61 0.14
CA LEU A 86 -1.91 -17.22 1.40
C LEU A 86 -2.97 -17.11 2.52
N PRO A 87 -3.67 -15.96 2.71
CA PRO A 87 -4.76 -15.86 3.69
C PRO A 87 -5.94 -16.79 3.41
N VAL A 88 -6.20 -17.15 2.15
CA VAL A 88 -7.24 -18.13 1.81
C VAL A 88 -6.73 -19.55 2.01
N GLY A 89 -5.46 -19.82 1.66
CA GLY A 89 -4.85 -21.15 1.75
C GLY A 89 -4.76 -21.70 3.17
N ILE A 90 -4.71 -20.85 4.21
CA ILE A 90 -4.68 -21.31 5.61
C ILE A 90 -5.94 -22.10 6.01
N PHE A 91 -7.07 -21.88 5.34
CA PHE A 91 -8.30 -22.62 5.59
C PHE A 91 -8.23 -24.08 5.12
N ASP A 92 -7.25 -24.45 4.28
CA ASP A 92 -7.04 -25.85 3.91
C ASP A 92 -6.59 -26.71 5.11
N PHE A 93 -6.11 -26.09 6.20
CA PHE A 93 -5.77 -26.78 7.45
C PHE A 93 -6.95 -26.92 8.43
N VAL A 94 -8.11 -26.35 8.09
CA VAL A 94 -9.35 -26.44 8.87
C VAL A 94 -10.34 -27.31 8.10
N SER A 95 -10.49 -28.57 8.51
CA SER A 95 -11.48 -29.49 7.92
C SER A 95 -12.70 -29.67 8.81
N GLN A 96 -13.75 -30.30 8.28
CA GLN A 96 -14.97 -30.61 9.03
C GLN A 96 -14.76 -31.62 10.17
N TYR A 97 -13.73 -32.47 10.07
CA TYR A 97 -13.51 -33.58 10.98
C TYR A 97 -12.32 -33.37 11.91
N GLU A 98 -11.28 -32.68 11.42
CA GLU A 98 -10.05 -32.43 12.17
C GLU A 98 -9.41 -31.09 11.74
N THR A 99 -8.88 -30.35 12.71
CA THR A 99 -8.10 -29.13 12.45
C THR A 99 -6.63 -29.42 12.71
N ASN A 100 -5.78 -29.21 11.69
CA ASN A 100 -4.34 -29.35 11.85
C ASN A 100 -3.75 -28.05 12.43
N TRP A 101 -3.79 -27.94 13.76
CA TRP A 101 -3.30 -26.77 14.49
C TRP A 101 -1.82 -26.47 14.24
N GLY A 102 -0.99 -27.51 14.08
CA GLY A 102 0.45 -27.35 13.84
C GLY A 102 0.72 -26.60 12.53
N ASN A 103 0.16 -27.09 11.42
CA ASN A 103 0.34 -26.46 10.12
C ASN A 103 -0.37 -25.11 10.01
N LEU A 104 -1.55 -24.96 10.64
CA LEU A 104 -2.28 -23.69 10.68
C LEU A 104 -1.46 -22.60 11.39
N MET A 105 -0.85 -22.91 12.54
CA MET A 105 -0.03 -21.95 13.27
C MET A 105 1.28 -21.63 12.51
N ALA A 106 1.93 -22.63 11.91
CA ALA A 106 3.11 -22.40 11.08
C ALA A 106 2.81 -21.49 9.87
N ALA A 107 1.71 -21.73 9.16
CA ALA A 107 1.27 -20.90 8.05
C ALA A 107 0.93 -19.47 8.49
N SER A 108 0.28 -19.32 9.65
CA SER A 108 -0.04 -18.00 10.23
C SER A 108 1.21 -17.15 10.46
N VAL A 109 2.28 -17.76 11.02
CA VAL A 109 3.56 -17.06 11.23
C VAL A 109 4.16 -16.63 9.89
N LEU A 110 4.15 -17.50 8.88
CA LEU A 110 4.66 -17.17 7.54
C LEU A 110 3.89 -16.02 6.88
N ILE A 111 2.57 -15.97 7.04
CA ILE A 111 1.72 -14.89 6.51
C ILE A 111 2.07 -13.53 7.15
N CYS A 112 2.46 -13.53 8.42
CA CYS A 112 2.85 -12.31 9.13
C CYS A 112 4.21 -11.75 8.68
N ILE A 113 5.14 -12.59 8.21
CA ILE A 113 6.52 -12.17 7.89
C ILE A 113 6.56 -11.00 6.87
N PRO A 114 5.87 -11.04 5.72
CA PRO A 114 5.91 -9.95 4.74
C PRO A 114 5.38 -8.63 5.30
N VAL A 115 4.38 -8.67 6.18
CA VAL A 115 3.84 -7.49 6.85
C VAL A 115 4.88 -6.89 7.81
N PHE A 116 5.59 -7.72 8.57
CA PHE A 116 6.69 -7.26 9.42
C PHE A 116 7.82 -6.63 8.59
N ILE A 117 8.21 -7.25 7.48
CA ILE A 117 9.24 -6.72 6.58
C ILE A 117 8.81 -5.35 6.04
N LEU A 118 7.57 -5.24 5.55
CA LEU A 118 7.02 -3.98 5.06
C LEU A 118 7.07 -2.89 6.15
N PHE A 119 6.64 -3.23 7.36
CA PHE A 119 6.66 -2.30 8.50
C PHE A 119 8.08 -1.79 8.78
N LEU A 120 9.10 -2.66 8.74
CA LEU A 120 10.49 -2.26 8.97
C LEU A 120 11.01 -1.24 7.95
N PHE A 121 10.55 -1.30 6.70
CA PHE A 121 10.90 -0.32 5.66
C PHE A 121 10.16 1.01 5.84
N VAL A 122 8.89 0.95 6.25
CA VAL A 122 7.97 2.10 6.21
C VAL A 122 7.98 2.90 7.51
N GLN A 123 8.31 2.28 8.65
CA GLN A 123 8.34 2.92 9.97
C GLN A 123 9.14 4.24 9.99
N LYS A 124 10.29 4.31 9.30
CA LYS A 124 11.12 5.53 9.27
C LYS A 124 10.42 6.69 8.56
N GLN A 125 9.65 6.39 7.51
CA GLN A 125 8.92 7.38 6.72
C GLN A 125 7.69 7.88 7.48
N LEU A 126 7.02 7.00 8.23
CA LEU A 126 5.88 7.35 9.09
C LEU A 126 6.29 8.26 10.25
N VAL A 127 7.41 7.97 10.93
CA VAL A 127 7.89 8.80 12.06
C VAL A 127 8.30 10.20 11.56
N GLY A 128 9.02 10.30 10.44
CA GLY A 128 9.41 11.60 9.88
C GLY A 128 8.22 12.48 9.47
N GLY A 129 7.19 11.89 8.85
CA GLY A 129 5.98 12.61 8.43
C GLY A 129 5.13 13.12 9.60
N LEU A 130 5.00 12.34 10.68
CA LEU A 130 4.29 12.76 11.89
C LEU A 130 5.00 13.92 12.62
N THR A 131 6.33 13.92 12.64
CA THR A 131 7.10 14.98 13.30
C THR A 131 7.10 16.31 12.53
N GLN A 132 7.07 16.29 11.19
CA GLN A 132 7.03 17.52 10.39
C GLN A 132 5.65 18.21 10.43
N GLY A 133 4.56 17.44 10.63
CA GLY A 133 3.22 18.00 10.83
C GLY A 133 2.98 18.59 12.23
N ALA A 134 3.79 18.21 13.23
CA ALA A 134 3.64 18.64 14.62
C ALA A 134 4.29 20.00 14.93
N VAL A 135 5.07 20.59 14.01
CA VAL A 135 5.76 21.88 14.21
C VAL A 135 5.03 23.07 13.57
N LYS A 136 3.76 22.92 13.19
CA LYS A 136 2.88 24.08 12.97
C LYS A 136 2.23 24.47 14.30
N GLY A 137 3.04 25.07 15.16
CA GLY A 137 2.70 25.80 16.37
C GLY A 137 3.71 26.92 16.55
#